data_AF-A0A222FNQ8-F1
#
_entry.id   AF-A0A222FNQ8-F1
#
_cell.length_a   1.000
_cell.length_b   1.000
_cell.length_c   1.000
_cell.angle_alpha   90.00
_cell.angle_beta   90.00
_cell.angle_gamma   90.00
#
_symmetry.space_group_name_H-M   'P 1'
#
loop_
_entity.id
_entity.type
_entity.pdbx_description
1 polymer ?
#
loop_
_entity_poly.entity_id
_entity_poly.type
_entity_poly.pdbx_seq_one_letter_code
_entity_poly.pdbx_strand_id
1 'polypeptide(L)'
;MGILISQATEENLRKLVHEIRKTPSDVEATFPKGEHRNLRKILLHMHEKTESWNRNCTISAKSEGSYLNKGISSAINGEKDALHFLKLSVYTSLIEYNIKEITPDDELIETQKQIETEVEKSTSEELRITIRNFPAKVLTNIVRSNDYRSFLNFSDLKAEADEAIDQSNKFLKETKEQLKNIESRTRVTHEKTNFIKLTEGFKSLHESKKEDLAKTKAFLIALGVLVLIPPTLGFLHTSFDIKSILDLNTEIFSRSLPLISIEIILIYFFRIVLSNHQSLKAEILQLSLRTTLCEFIQDYAKNSKDMKENDQSALEKFEAVIFSGIASNPEKIPNTFDGLDQILRIAKSIKSGG
;
A
#
# COMPACT_ATOMS: atom_id res chain seq x y z
N MET A 1 -12.55 -19.25 -38.93
CA MET A 1 -11.95 -18.26 -39.87
C MET A 1 -11.62 -19.05 -41.14
N GLY A 2 -12.00 -18.58 -42.33
CA GLY A 2 -11.76 -19.36 -43.56
C GLY A 2 -10.28 -19.32 -43.93
N ILE A 3 -9.70 -20.47 -44.26
CA ILE A 3 -8.30 -20.59 -44.72
C ILE A 3 -8.35 -20.73 -46.25
N LEU A 4 -7.65 -19.86 -46.97
CA LEU A 4 -7.66 -19.86 -48.45
C LEU A 4 -6.88 -21.07 -48.99
N ILE A 5 -5.67 -21.26 -48.49
CA ILE A 5 -4.73 -22.31 -48.87
C ILE A 5 -4.68 -23.30 -47.69
N SER A 6 -5.60 -24.26 -47.71
CA SER A 6 -5.59 -25.41 -46.80
C SER A 6 -4.40 -26.33 -47.08
N GLN A 7 -4.07 -27.26 -46.19
CA GLN A 7 -2.99 -28.24 -46.42
C GLN A 7 -3.17 -29.01 -47.75
N ALA A 8 -4.41 -29.42 -48.07
CA ALA A 8 -4.72 -30.08 -49.33
C ALA A 8 -4.54 -29.15 -50.54
N THR A 9 -4.97 -27.89 -50.42
CA THR A 9 -4.78 -26.85 -51.45
C THR A 9 -3.29 -26.57 -51.67
N GLU A 10 -2.50 -26.54 -50.60
CA GLU A 10 -1.06 -26.28 -50.64
C GLU A 10 -0.31 -27.40 -51.36
N GLU A 11 -0.66 -28.66 -51.09
CA GLU A 11 -0.08 -29.82 -51.78
C GLU A 11 -0.38 -29.78 -53.28
N ASN A 12 -1.63 -29.46 -53.66
CA ASN A 12 -2.02 -29.32 -55.06
C ASN A 12 -1.37 -28.10 -55.71
N LEU A 13 -1.23 -26.98 -54.99
CA LEU A 13 -0.53 -25.79 -55.47
C LEU A 13 0.96 -26.09 -55.73
N ARG A 14 1.61 -26.86 -54.84
CA ARG A 14 3.00 -27.32 -55.03
C ARG A 14 3.14 -28.17 -56.30
N LYS A 15 2.22 -29.12 -56.52
CA LYS A 15 2.19 -29.95 -57.74
C LYS A 15 2.03 -29.08 -58.99
N LEU A 16 1.06 -28.16 -58.99
CA LEU A 16 0.83 -27.26 -60.11
C LEU A 16 2.02 -26.32 -60.38
N VAL A 17 2.64 -25.77 -59.34
CA VAL A 17 3.83 -24.91 -59.47
C VAL A 17 5.03 -25.68 -60.02
N HIS A 18 5.21 -26.93 -59.60
CA HIS A 18 6.26 -27.80 -60.14
C HIS A 18 6.07 -28.06 -61.64
N GLU A 19 4.83 -28.33 -62.07
CA GLU A 19 4.48 -28.50 -63.48
C GLU A 19 4.65 -27.20 -64.29
N ILE A 20 4.23 -26.05 -63.74
CA ILE A 20 4.44 -24.72 -64.33
C ILE A 20 5.95 -24.45 -64.56
N ARG A 21 6.81 -24.89 -63.63
CA ARG A 21 8.27 -24.72 -63.71
C ARG A 21 8.96 -25.70 -64.67
N LYS A 22 8.39 -26.89 -64.95
CA LYS A 22 9.04 -27.98 -65.70
C LYS A 22 8.78 -28.03 -67.22
N THR A 23 7.70 -27.43 -67.73
CA THR A 23 7.18 -27.51 -69.13
C THR A 23 7.88 -28.49 -70.11
N PRO A 24 7.16 -29.54 -70.57
CA PRO A 24 7.02 -29.64 -72.03
C PRO A 24 5.69 -30.09 -72.69
N SER A 25 4.58 -30.51 -72.07
CA SER A 25 3.38 -30.80 -72.90
C SER A 25 2.00 -30.68 -72.26
N ASP A 26 1.77 -31.25 -71.09
CA ASP A 26 0.37 -31.51 -70.69
C ASP A 26 -0.30 -30.27 -70.06
N VAL A 27 0.46 -29.47 -69.30
CA VAL A 27 0.00 -28.17 -68.78
C VAL A 27 -0.03 -27.09 -69.87
N GLU A 28 0.65 -27.26 -71.01
CA GLU A 28 0.62 -26.29 -72.10
C GLU A 28 -0.71 -26.31 -72.87
N ALA A 29 -1.43 -27.44 -72.84
CA ALA A 29 -2.80 -27.56 -73.33
C ALA A 29 -3.84 -26.84 -72.46
N THR A 30 -3.56 -26.66 -71.16
CA THR A 30 -4.46 -26.01 -70.18
C THR A 30 -4.02 -24.59 -69.82
N PHE A 31 -2.72 -24.29 -69.91
CA PHE A 31 -2.12 -22.97 -69.70
C PHE A 31 -1.10 -22.63 -70.79
N PRO A 32 -1.52 -22.22 -72.01
CA PRO A 32 -0.60 -21.72 -73.02
C PRO A 32 0.29 -20.61 -72.46
N LYS A 33 1.60 -20.67 -72.73
CA LYS A 33 2.61 -19.72 -72.18
C LYS A 33 2.26 -18.24 -72.40
N GLY A 34 1.47 -17.92 -73.43
CA GLY A 34 1.06 -16.56 -73.75
C GLY A 34 -0.22 -16.08 -73.07
N GLU A 35 -1.24 -16.94 -72.91
CA GLU A 35 -2.60 -16.51 -72.54
C GLU A 35 -2.86 -16.41 -71.04
N HIS A 36 -1.98 -16.99 -70.20
CA HIS A 36 -2.19 -17.06 -68.74
C HIS A 36 -0.97 -16.62 -67.91
N ARG A 37 -0.18 -15.69 -68.46
CA ARG A 37 1.01 -15.14 -67.77
C ARG A 37 0.69 -14.59 -66.39
N ASN A 38 -0.40 -13.82 -66.25
CA ASN A 38 -0.80 -13.19 -64.99
C ASN A 38 -1.23 -14.23 -63.95
N LEU A 39 -2.00 -15.23 -64.37
CA LEU A 39 -2.44 -16.33 -63.51
C LEU A 39 -1.25 -17.12 -62.94
N ARG A 40 -0.24 -17.42 -63.78
CA ARG A 40 1.00 -18.09 -63.35
C ARG A 40 1.78 -17.25 -62.33
N LYS A 41 1.93 -15.95 -62.57
CA LYS A 41 2.62 -15.03 -61.64
C LYS A 41 1.97 -15.05 -60.25
N ILE A 42 0.66 -14.96 -60.19
CA ILE A 42 -0.07 -14.93 -58.91
C ILE A 42 0.05 -16.27 -58.19
N LEU A 43 -0.09 -17.40 -58.90
CA LEU A 43 0.06 -18.73 -58.30
C LEU A 43 1.46 -18.98 -57.73
N LEU A 44 2.50 -18.50 -58.40
CA LEU A 44 3.88 -18.54 -57.89
C LEU A 44 4.01 -17.71 -56.61
N HIS A 45 3.47 -16.49 -56.61
CA HIS A 45 3.49 -15.62 -55.42
C HIS A 45 2.67 -16.19 -54.25
N MET A 46 1.52 -16.82 -54.53
CA MET A 46 0.71 -17.54 -53.54
C MET A 46 1.47 -18.69 -52.89
N HIS A 47 2.26 -19.42 -53.68
CA HIS A 47 3.10 -20.50 -53.18
C HIS A 47 4.27 -19.98 -52.32
N GLU A 48 4.90 -18.89 -52.73
CA GLU A 48 6.03 -18.30 -52.00
C GLU A 48 5.61 -17.64 -50.68
N LYS A 49 4.42 -17.01 -50.63
CA LYS A 49 3.94 -16.26 -49.47
C LYS A 49 2.63 -16.79 -48.89
N THR A 50 2.47 -18.11 -48.81
CA THR A 50 1.21 -18.77 -48.40
C THR A 50 0.59 -18.22 -47.10
N GLU A 51 1.39 -17.91 -46.07
CA GLU A 51 0.87 -17.36 -44.81
C GLU A 51 0.28 -15.95 -44.97
N SER A 52 0.91 -15.10 -45.76
CA SER A 52 0.42 -13.73 -46.03
C SER A 52 -0.90 -13.77 -46.79
N TRP A 53 -1.00 -14.64 -47.80
CA TRP A 53 -2.26 -14.87 -48.53
C TRP A 53 -3.35 -15.42 -47.61
N ASN A 54 -3.05 -16.39 -46.75
CA ASN A 54 -4.03 -16.92 -45.79
C ASN A 54 -4.52 -15.86 -44.78
N ARG A 55 -3.65 -14.94 -44.36
CA ARG A 55 -3.99 -13.85 -43.44
C ARG A 55 -4.89 -12.81 -44.10
N ASN A 56 -4.55 -12.41 -45.32
CA ASN A 56 -5.21 -11.30 -45.98
C ASN A 56 -6.49 -11.74 -46.71
N CYS A 57 -6.50 -12.93 -47.30
CA CYS A 57 -7.57 -13.38 -48.21
C CYS A 57 -8.71 -14.15 -47.52
N THR A 58 -9.24 -13.62 -46.41
CA THR A 58 -10.25 -14.32 -45.60
C THR A 58 -11.67 -14.28 -46.17
N ILE A 59 -11.99 -13.32 -47.04
CA ILE A 59 -13.30 -13.15 -47.69
C ILE A 59 -13.38 -14.06 -48.92
N SER A 60 -12.36 -14.03 -49.78
CA SER A 60 -12.21 -14.94 -50.91
C SER A 60 -12.07 -16.39 -50.44
N ALA A 61 -11.40 -16.67 -49.31
CA ALA A 61 -11.39 -18.01 -48.71
C ALA A 61 -12.80 -18.54 -48.39
N LYS A 62 -13.69 -17.66 -47.92
CA LYS A 62 -15.07 -18.02 -47.55
C LYS A 62 -16.00 -18.14 -48.75
N SER A 63 -15.88 -17.28 -49.76
CA SER A 63 -16.78 -17.33 -50.92
C SER A 63 -16.25 -18.22 -52.04
N GLU A 64 -14.95 -18.15 -52.35
CA GLU A 64 -14.33 -18.81 -53.51
C GLU A 64 -13.27 -19.86 -53.16
N GLY A 65 -12.93 -20.07 -51.87
CA GLY A 65 -11.83 -20.94 -51.47
C GLY A 65 -11.98 -22.40 -51.91
N SER A 66 -13.23 -22.88 -52.03
CA SER A 66 -13.51 -24.21 -52.57
C SER A 66 -13.25 -24.31 -54.08
N TYR A 67 -13.39 -23.20 -54.82
CA TYR A 67 -13.08 -23.12 -56.25
C TYR A 67 -11.59 -23.06 -56.51
N LEU A 68 -10.79 -22.55 -55.56
CA LEU A 68 -9.33 -22.54 -55.71
C LEU A 68 -8.77 -23.97 -55.78
N ASN A 69 -9.11 -24.82 -54.80
CA ASN A 69 -8.60 -26.20 -54.80
C ASN A 69 -9.17 -27.03 -55.95
N LYS A 70 -10.46 -26.85 -56.28
CA LYS A 70 -11.09 -27.49 -57.44
C LYS A 70 -10.45 -27.04 -58.75
N GLY A 71 -10.24 -25.74 -58.92
CA GLY A 71 -9.58 -25.14 -60.08
C GLY A 71 -8.15 -25.64 -60.27
N ILE A 72 -7.36 -25.73 -59.19
CA ILE A 72 -6.00 -26.29 -59.21
C ILE A 72 -6.02 -27.78 -59.58
N SER A 73 -6.93 -28.56 -58.99
CA SER A 73 -7.01 -30.01 -59.25
C SER A 73 -7.45 -30.31 -60.68
N SER A 74 -8.49 -29.63 -61.17
CA SER A 74 -8.98 -29.77 -62.54
C SER A 74 -7.96 -29.24 -63.56
N ALA A 75 -7.15 -28.24 -63.20
CA ALA A 75 -6.04 -27.73 -64.00
C ALA A 75 -4.91 -28.75 -64.17
N ILE A 76 -4.59 -29.51 -63.12
CA ILE A 76 -3.61 -30.61 -63.18
C ILE A 76 -4.13 -31.76 -64.08
N ASN A 77 -5.45 -32.00 -64.08
CA ASN A 77 -6.08 -33.07 -64.84
C ASN A 77 -6.42 -32.71 -66.31
N GLY A 78 -6.12 -31.48 -66.76
CA GLY A 78 -6.34 -31.06 -68.15
C GLY A 78 -7.79 -30.71 -68.52
N GLU A 79 -8.66 -30.45 -67.55
CA GLU A 79 -10.08 -30.14 -67.80
C GLU A 79 -10.27 -28.69 -68.28
N LYS A 80 -11.05 -28.48 -69.36
CA LYS A 80 -11.28 -27.13 -69.92
C LYS A 80 -12.07 -26.18 -69.00
N ASP A 81 -12.99 -26.71 -68.20
CA ASP A 81 -13.79 -25.93 -67.26
C ASP A 81 -13.00 -25.48 -66.02
N ALA A 82 -11.81 -26.06 -65.79
CA ALA A 82 -10.92 -25.74 -64.67
C ALA A 82 -10.48 -24.29 -64.65
N LEU A 83 -10.27 -23.72 -65.83
CA LEU A 83 -9.64 -22.41 -66.00
C LEU A 83 -10.54 -21.27 -65.53
N HIS A 84 -11.86 -21.40 -65.71
CA HIS A 84 -12.83 -20.39 -65.27
C HIS A 84 -12.87 -20.29 -63.74
N PHE A 85 -13.02 -21.42 -63.05
CA PHE A 85 -13.02 -21.47 -61.58
C PHE A 85 -11.69 -21.02 -60.96
N LEU A 86 -10.57 -21.37 -61.62
CA LEU A 86 -9.25 -20.94 -61.19
C LEU A 86 -9.05 -19.44 -61.38
N LYS A 87 -9.46 -18.86 -62.52
CA LYS A 87 -9.40 -17.40 -62.73
C LYS A 87 -10.25 -16.66 -61.70
N LEU A 88 -11.49 -17.12 -61.45
CA LEU A 88 -12.39 -16.49 -60.49
C LEU A 88 -11.79 -16.46 -59.08
N SER A 89 -11.29 -17.60 -58.60
CA SER A 89 -10.71 -17.71 -57.27
C SER A 89 -9.40 -16.94 -57.13
N VAL A 90 -8.48 -17.05 -58.10
CA VAL A 90 -7.18 -16.39 -58.02
C VAL A 90 -7.30 -14.87 -58.14
N TYR A 91 -8.14 -14.37 -59.06
CA TYR A 91 -8.29 -12.94 -59.27
C TYR A 91 -9.03 -12.27 -58.10
N THR A 92 -10.06 -12.90 -57.54
CA THR A 92 -10.72 -12.38 -56.33
C THR A 92 -9.77 -12.36 -55.13
N SER A 93 -8.98 -13.43 -54.93
CA SER A 93 -7.96 -13.45 -53.89
C SER A 93 -6.91 -12.36 -54.09
N LEU A 94 -6.45 -12.10 -55.33
CA LEU A 94 -5.50 -11.02 -55.61
C LEU A 94 -6.04 -9.65 -55.21
N ILE A 95 -7.29 -9.35 -55.58
CA ILE A 95 -7.94 -8.08 -55.24
C ILE A 95 -8.02 -7.90 -53.73
N GLU A 96 -8.43 -8.94 -52.99
CA GLU A 96 -8.48 -8.86 -51.53
C GLU A 96 -7.08 -8.72 -50.91
N TYR A 97 -6.09 -9.43 -51.46
CA TYR A 97 -4.70 -9.33 -51.04
C TYR A 97 -4.20 -7.88 -51.15
N ASN A 98 -4.33 -7.27 -52.33
CA ASN A 98 -3.89 -5.91 -52.59
C ASN A 98 -4.62 -4.86 -51.75
N ILE A 99 -5.90 -5.07 -51.42
CA ILE A 99 -6.68 -4.11 -50.58
C ILE A 99 -6.24 -4.17 -49.11
N LYS A 100 -5.85 -5.34 -48.61
CA LYS A 100 -5.56 -5.56 -47.19
C LYS A 100 -4.08 -5.56 -46.84
N GLU A 101 -3.21 -5.74 -47.83
CA GLU A 101 -1.76 -5.71 -47.62
C GLU A 101 -1.34 -4.30 -47.19
N ILE A 102 -0.59 -4.23 -46.08
CA ILE A 102 -0.16 -2.96 -45.49
C ILE A 102 0.94 -2.33 -46.37
N THR A 103 1.77 -3.16 -46.99
CA THR A 103 2.85 -2.76 -47.90
C THR A 103 2.53 -3.20 -49.32
N PRO A 104 2.04 -2.30 -50.19
CA PRO A 104 1.63 -2.66 -51.54
C PRO A 104 2.79 -3.23 -52.36
N ASP A 105 2.53 -4.32 -53.09
CA ASP A 105 3.48 -4.90 -54.04
C ASP A 105 3.17 -4.34 -55.44
N ASP A 106 4.04 -3.44 -55.94
CA ASP A 106 3.84 -2.74 -57.20
C ASP A 106 3.68 -3.70 -58.40
N GLU A 107 4.34 -4.87 -58.36
CA GLU A 107 4.22 -5.87 -59.43
C GLU A 107 2.83 -6.54 -59.41
N LEU A 108 2.29 -6.83 -58.23
CA LEU A 108 0.95 -7.40 -58.09
C LEU A 108 -0.15 -6.39 -58.42
N ILE A 109 0.06 -5.12 -58.12
CA ILE A 109 -0.85 -4.03 -58.49
C ILE A 109 -0.91 -3.91 -60.02
N GLU A 110 0.24 -3.91 -60.68
CA GLU A 110 0.31 -3.86 -62.14
C GLU A 110 -0.31 -5.12 -62.76
N THR A 111 -0.08 -6.29 -62.16
CA THR A 111 -0.71 -7.55 -62.58
C THR A 111 -2.24 -7.48 -62.45
N GLN A 112 -2.77 -6.84 -61.38
CA GLN A 112 -4.21 -6.63 -61.22
C GLN A 112 -4.79 -5.74 -62.33
N LYS A 113 -4.14 -4.61 -62.68
CA LYS A 113 -4.60 -3.73 -63.77
C LYS A 113 -4.67 -4.46 -65.13
N GLN A 114 -3.68 -5.31 -65.40
CA GLN A 114 -3.65 -6.12 -66.61
C GLN A 114 -4.79 -7.14 -66.62
N ILE A 115 -5.11 -7.74 -65.46
CA ILE A 115 -6.25 -8.65 -65.30
C ILE A 115 -7.57 -7.91 -65.50
N GLU A 116 -7.74 -6.72 -64.95
CA GLU A 116 -8.97 -5.93 -65.14
C GLU A 116 -9.22 -5.68 -66.63
N THR A 117 -8.17 -5.33 -67.38
CA THR A 117 -8.23 -5.16 -68.85
C THR A 117 -8.54 -6.47 -69.60
N GLU A 118 -8.00 -7.60 -69.14
CA GLU A 118 -8.28 -8.94 -69.70
C GLU A 118 -9.73 -9.36 -69.44
N VAL A 119 -10.21 -9.14 -68.21
CA VAL A 119 -11.55 -9.52 -67.76
C VAL A 119 -12.62 -8.70 -68.47
N GLU A 120 -12.38 -7.42 -68.74
CA GLU A 120 -13.29 -6.60 -69.55
C GLU A 120 -13.52 -7.17 -70.96
N LYS A 121 -12.50 -7.79 -71.55
CA LYS A 121 -12.56 -8.42 -72.88
C LYS A 121 -13.06 -9.87 -72.84
N SER A 122 -13.29 -10.43 -71.65
CA SER A 122 -13.75 -11.80 -71.47
C SER A 122 -15.20 -11.99 -71.89
N THR A 123 -15.51 -13.14 -72.48
CA THR A 123 -16.87 -13.57 -72.80
C THR A 123 -17.66 -14.04 -71.57
N SER A 124 -16.98 -14.24 -70.43
CA SER A 124 -17.60 -14.69 -69.18
C SER A 124 -18.21 -13.52 -68.41
N GLU A 125 -19.55 -13.41 -68.45
CA GLU A 125 -20.31 -12.41 -67.69
C GLU A 125 -20.12 -12.57 -66.18
N GLU A 126 -20.10 -13.80 -65.68
CA GLU A 126 -19.89 -14.11 -64.26
C GLU A 126 -18.55 -13.58 -63.76
N LEU A 127 -17.47 -13.78 -64.54
CA LEU A 127 -16.15 -13.29 -64.19
C LEU A 127 -16.13 -11.76 -64.15
N ARG A 128 -16.70 -11.09 -65.16
CA ARG A 128 -16.79 -9.62 -65.21
C ARG A 128 -17.54 -9.04 -64.02
N ILE A 129 -18.74 -9.54 -63.73
CA ILE A 129 -19.57 -9.04 -62.62
C ILE A 129 -18.86 -9.27 -61.27
N THR A 130 -18.30 -10.46 -61.07
CA THR A 130 -17.66 -10.81 -59.80
C THR A 130 -16.46 -9.92 -59.54
N ILE A 131 -15.53 -9.83 -60.50
CA ILE A 131 -14.32 -9.02 -60.37
C ILE A 131 -14.64 -7.54 -60.16
N ARG A 132 -15.61 -6.99 -60.88
CA ARG A 132 -16.04 -5.59 -60.73
C ARG A 132 -16.63 -5.28 -59.35
N ASN A 133 -17.40 -6.21 -58.78
CA ASN A 133 -18.10 -6.00 -57.51
C ASN A 133 -17.28 -6.40 -56.28
N PHE A 134 -16.22 -7.20 -56.47
CA PHE A 134 -15.44 -7.75 -55.37
C PHE A 134 -14.73 -6.69 -54.50
N PRO A 135 -14.13 -5.61 -55.06
CA PRO A 135 -13.55 -4.54 -54.25
C PRO A 135 -14.56 -3.93 -53.27
N ALA A 136 -15.78 -3.64 -53.74
CA ALA A 136 -16.84 -3.08 -52.91
C ALA A 136 -17.26 -4.05 -51.78
N LYS A 137 -17.28 -5.37 -52.07
CA LYS A 137 -17.53 -6.42 -51.07
C LYS A 137 -16.44 -6.45 -49.99
N VAL A 138 -15.17 -6.34 -50.38
CA VAL A 138 -14.03 -6.31 -49.45
C VAL A 138 -14.09 -5.05 -48.56
N LEU A 139 -14.24 -3.87 -49.16
CA LEU A 139 -14.30 -2.60 -48.43
C LEU A 139 -15.50 -2.55 -47.47
N THR A 140 -16.67 -3.02 -47.90
CA THR A 140 -17.86 -3.10 -47.03
C THR A 140 -17.62 -3.99 -45.81
N ASN A 141 -16.84 -5.06 -45.95
CA ASN A 141 -16.50 -5.94 -44.84
C ASN A 141 -15.54 -5.24 -43.86
N ILE A 142 -14.53 -4.54 -44.38
CA ILE A 142 -13.59 -3.75 -43.57
C ILE A 142 -14.32 -2.66 -42.78
N VAL A 143 -15.19 -1.88 -43.43
CA VAL A 143 -15.95 -0.80 -42.77
C VAL A 143 -16.93 -1.35 -41.70
N ARG A 144 -17.44 -2.57 -41.88
CA ARG A 144 -18.33 -3.23 -40.90
C ARG A 144 -17.57 -3.96 -39.79
N SER A 145 -16.25 -4.06 -39.87
CA SER A 145 -15.44 -4.73 -38.85
C SER A 145 -15.49 -3.96 -37.53
N ASN A 146 -15.39 -4.70 -36.42
CA ASN A 146 -15.28 -4.08 -35.10
C ASN A 146 -14.00 -3.25 -34.99
N ASP A 147 -12.92 -3.65 -35.66
CA ASP A 147 -11.64 -2.95 -35.64
C ASP A 147 -11.76 -1.54 -36.23
N TYR A 148 -12.51 -1.39 -37.34
CA TYR A 148 -12.78 -0.08 -37.93
C TYR A 148 -13.66 0.80 -37.03
N ARG A 149 -14.66 0.20 -36.37
CA ARG A 149 -15.49 0.92 -35.38
C ARG A 149 -14.68 1.38 -34.17
N SER A 150 -13.78 0.55 -33.68
CA SER A 150 -12.86 0.89 -32.58
C SER A 150 -11.92 2.02 -32.97
N PHE A 151 -11.45 2.06 -34.23
CA PHE A 151 -10.64 3.16 -34.74
C PHE A 151 -11.42 4.48 -34.77
N LEU A 152 -12.68 4.48 -35.22
CA LEU A 152 -13.53 5.68 -35.21
C LEU A 152 -13.74 6.22 -33.79
N ASN A 153 -13.93 5.33 -32.81
CA ASN A 153 -14.18 5.69 -31.42
C ASN A 153 -12.89 5.90 -30.60
N PHE A 154 -11.71 5.87 -31.23
CA PHE A 154 -10.43 5.98 -30.52
C PHE A 154 -10.30 7.32 -29.77
N SER A 155 -10.80 8.41 -30.36
CA SER A 155 -10.77 9.73 -29.73
C SER A 155 -11.62 9.77 -28.45
N ASP A 156 -12.81 9.18 -28.48
CA ASP A 156 -13.72 9.14 -27.34
C ASP A 156 -13.14 8.24 -26.23
N LEU A 157 -12.62 7.07 -26.61
CA LEU A 157 -12.01 6.12 -25.68
C LEU A 157 -10.75 6.69 -25.02
N LYS A 158 -9.99 7.52 -25.75
CA LYS A 158 -8.86 8.26 -25.19
C LYS A 158 -9.32 9.32 -24.20
N ALA A 159 -10.36 10.09 -24.53
CA ALA A 159 -10.90 11.10 -23.64
C ALA A 159 -11.44 10.50 -22.33
N GLU A 160 -12.17 9.37 -22.41
CA GLU A 160 -12.65 8.62 -21.24
C GLU A 160 -11.48 8.11 -20.37
N ALA A 161 -10.41 7.61 -20.99
CA ALA A 161 -9.24 7.14 -20.26
C ALA A 161 -8.50 8.28 -19.54
N ASP A 162 -8.31 9.43 -20.21
CA ASP A 162 -7.69 10.61 -19.61
C ASP A 162 -8.54 11.13 -18.43
N GLU A 163 -9.87 11.17 -18.57
CA GLU A 163 -10.76 11.57 -17.49
C GLU A 163 -10.70 10.59 -16.29
N ALA A 164 -10.69 9.29 -16.56
CA ALA A 164 -10.57 8.27 -15.52
C ALA A 164 -9.23 8.37 -14.75
N ILE A 165 -8.13 8.65 -15.46
CA ILE A 165 -6.82 8.89 -14.85
C ILE A 165 -6.86 10.12 -13.95
N ASP A 166 -7.44 11.23 -14.40
CA ASP A 166 -7.55 12.46 -13.62
C ASP A 166 -8.40 12.29 -12.36
N GLN A 167 -9.54 11.59 -12.48
CA GLN A 167 -10.38 11.26 -11.33
C GLN A 167 -9.63 10.38 -10.32
N SER A 168 -8.88 9.37 -10.79
CA SER A 168 -8.08 8.50 -9.93
C SER A 168 -6.98 9.27 -9.19
N ASN A 169 -6.27 10.15 -9.89
CA ASN A 169 -5.24 11.00 -9.30
C ASN A 169 -5.80 11.95 -8.23
N LYS A 170 -6.98 12.54 -8.48
CA LYS A 170 -7.67 13.38 -7.51
C LYS A 170 -8.04 12.59 -6.25
N PHE A 171 -8.64 11.42 -6.41
CA PHE A 171 -9.00 10.54 -5.30
C PHE A 171 -7.79 10.12 -4.46
N LEU A 172 -6.67 9.76 -5.10
CA LEU A 172 -5.42 9.40 -4.41
C LEU A 172 -4.86 10.58 -3.60
N LYS A 173 -4.92 11.80 -4.13
CA LYS A 173 -4.46 13.00 -3.43
C LYS A 173 -5.30 13.27 -2.18
N GLU A 174 -6.63 13.25 -2.32
CA GLU A 174 -7.56 13.45 -1.21
C GLU A 174 -7.39 12.37 -0.13
N THR A 175 -7.26 11.10 -0.54
CA THR A 175 -7.02 9.97 0.37
C THR A 175 -5.72 10.14 1.15
N LYS A 176 -4.63 10.54 0.49
CA LYS A 176 -3.33 10.76 1.14
C LYS A 176 -3.39 11.89 2.17
N GLU A 177 -4.14 12.94 1.89
CA GLU A 177 -4.33 14.06 2.81
C GLU A 177 -5.15 13.67 4.04
N GLN A 178 -6.23 12.90 3.84
CA GLN A 178 -7.00 12.31 4.93
C GLN A 178 -6.15 11.37 5.80
N LEU A 179 -5.32 10.52 5.18
CA LEU A 179 -4.46 9.58 5.89
C LEU A 179 -3.45 10.31 6.79
N LYS A 180 -2.81 11.37 6.28
CA LYS A 180 -1.92 12.23 7.07
C LYS A 180 -2.64 12.87 8.25
N ASN A 181 -3.87 13.34 8.05
CA ASN A 181 -4.67 13.93 9.12
C ASN A 181 -5.00 12.88 10.20
N ILE A 182 -5.42 11.68 9.79
CA ILE A 182 -5.69 10.56 10.71
C ILE A 182 -4.43 10.15 11.49
N GLU A 183 -3.29 10.00 10.82
CA GLU A 183 -2.01 9.67 11.44
C GLU A 183 -1.62 10.70 12.52
N SER A 184 -1.75 11.99 12.19
CA SER A 184 -1.46 13.08 13.14
C SER A 184 -2.39 13.05 14.36
N ARG A 185 -3.69 12.77 14.17
CA ARG A 185 -4.67 12.67 15.26
C ARG A 185 -4.42 11.43 16.13
N THR A 186 -4.07 10.30 15.52
CA THR A 186 -3.77 9.05 16.24
C THR A 186 -2.53 9.21 17.10
N ARG A 187 -1.46 9.84 16.59
CA ARG A 187 -0.23 10.10 17.36
C ARG A 187 -0.50 10.98 18.57
N VAL A 188 -1.19 12.10 18.38
CA VAL A 188 -1.59 13.01 19.47
C VAL A 188 -2.49 12.30 20.49
N THR A 189 -3.40 11.44 20.03
CA THR A 189 -4.31 10.69 20.93
C THR A 189 -3.54 9.66 21.75
N HIS A 190 -2.63 8.90 21.14
CA HIS A 190 -1.84 7.88 21.82
C HIS A 190 -0.91 8.49 22.88
N GLU A 191 -0.23 9.59 22.56
CA GLU A 191 0.60 10.35 23.50
C GLU A 191 -0.26 10.86 24.67
N LYS A 192 -1.42 11.46 24.39
CA LYS A 192 -2.37 11.93 25.41
C LYS A 192 -2.87 10.80 26.32
N THR A 193 -3.18 9.63 25.78
CA THR A 193 -3.65 8.48 26.56
C THR A 193 -2.58 7.94 27.51
N ASN A 194 -1.30 7.94 27.10
CA ASN A 194 -0.21 7.47 27.95
C ASN A 194 0.02 8.40 29.15
N PHE A 195 0.01 9.72 28.96
CA PHE A 195 0.13 10.67 30.07
C PHE A 195 -1.07 10.60 31.03
N ILE A 196 -2.29 10.41 30.52
CA ILE A 196 -3.49 10.21 31.37
C ILE A 196 -3.31 8.99 32.27
N LYS A 197 -2.90 7.85 31.70
CA LYS A 197 -2.68 6.61 32.46
C LYS A 197 -1.57 6.76 33.50
N LEU A 198 -0.49 7.47 33.17
CA LEU A 198 0.58 7.76 34.12
C LEU A 198 0.09 8.67 35.27
N THR A 199 -0.68 9.70 34.96
CA THR A 199 -1.29 10.60 35.94
C THR A 199 -2.24 9.84 36.87
N GLU A 200 -3.09 8.96 36.34
CA GLU A 200 -3.96 8.07 37.13
C GLU A 200 -3.14 7.11 38.02
N GLY A 201 -2.07 6.53 37.48
CA GLY A 201 -1.15 5.68 38.23
C GLY A 201 -0.47 6.42 39.39
N PHE A 202 0.04 7.64 39.16
CA PHE A 202 0.64 8.44 40.23
C PHE A 202 -0.38 8.91 41.27
N LYS A 203 -1.62 9.25 40.86
CA LYS A 203 -2.71 9.63 41.79
C LYS A 203 -3.09 8.48 42.72
N SER A 204 -3.29 7.27 42.17
CA SER A 204 -3.61 6.10 42.99
C SER A 204 -2.49 5.73 43.97
N LEU A 205 -1.22 5.82 43.54
CA LEU A 205 -0.07 5.59 44.44
C LEU A 205 0.05 6.69 45.51
N HIS A 206 -0.24 7.94 45.16
CA HIS A 206 -0.27 9.07 46.10
C HIS A 206 -1.36 8.88 47.17
N GLU A 207 -2.56 8.44 46.77
CA GLU A 207 -3.66 8.13 47.71
C GLU A 207 -3.27 7.01 48.68
N SER A 208 -2.73 5.90 48.17
CA SER A 208 -2.25 4.79 49.00
C SER A 208 -1.18 5.24 50.01
N LYS A 209 -0.20 6.04 49.59
CA LYS A 209 0.84 6.57 50.49
C LYS A 209 0.30 7.54 51.53
N LYS A 210 -0.75 8.30 51.20
CA LYS A 210 -1.44 9.19 52.14
C LYS A 210 -2.16 8.42 53.24
N GLU A 211 -2.73 7.25 52.93
CA GLU A 211 -3.30 6.34 53.93
C GLU A 211 -2.21 5.80 54.86
N ASP A 212 -1.08 5.37 54.32
CA ASP A 212 0.06 4.89 55.13
C ASP A 212 0.67 5.99 56.01
N LEU A 213 0.71 7.23 55.52
CA LEU A 213 1.11 8.40 56.29
C LEU A 213 0.16 8.65 57.47
N ALA A 214 -1.15 8.48 57.28
CA ALA A 214 -2.15 8.62 58.34
C ALA A 214 -1.99 7.53 59.42
N LYS A 215 -1.75 6.28 59.02
CA LYS A 215 -1.46 5.16 59.93
C LYS A 215 -0.17 5.42 60.72
N THR A 216 0.89 5.86 60.05
CA THR A 216 2.18 6.16 60.69
C THR A 216 2.05 7.32 61.68
N LYS A 217 1.25 8.35 61.35
CA LYS A 217 0.93 9.45 62.28
C LYS A 217 0.20 8.95 63.52
N ALA A 218 -0.79 8.06 63.36
CA ALA A 218 -1.51 7.47 64.49
C ALA A 218 -0.57 6.64 65.39
N PHE A 219 0.30 5.83 64.79
CA PHE A 219 1.29 5.05 65.53
C PHE A 219 2.31 5.93 66.26
N LEU A 220 2.73 7.04 65.65
CA LEU A 220 3.64 8.01 66.27
C LEU A 220 3.01 8.70 67.49
N ILE A 221 1.71 9.05 67.42
CA ILE A 221 0.98 9.60 68.56
C ILE A 221 0.87 8.54 69.67
N ALA A 222 0.53 7.29 69.34
CA ALA A 222 0.43 6.20 70.31
C ALA A 222 1.77 5.93 71.01
N LEU A 223 2.87 5.86 70.26
CA LEU A 223 4.23 5.74 70.81
C LEU A 223 4.63 6.96 71.64
N GLY A 224 4.28 8.17 71.20
CA GLY A 224 4.55 9.39 71.97
C GLY A 224 3.86 9.40 73.33
N VAL A 225 2.61 8.93 73.40
CA VAL A 225 1.91 8.73 74.68
C VAL A 225 2.58 7.62 75.51
N LEU A 226 2.97 6.50 74.88
CA LEU A 226 3.62 5.37 75.55
C LEU A 226 4.96 5.75 76.19
N VAL A 227 5.76 6.58 75.52
CA VAL A 227 7.03 7.13 76.04
C VAL A 227 6.81 7.97 77.31
N LEU A 228 5.64 8.59 77.48
CA LEU A 228 5.34 9.37 78.70
C LEU A 228 4.90 8.49 79.89
N ILE A 229 4.62 7.20 79.69
CA ILE A 229 4.13 6.32 80.75
C ILE A 229 5.20 6.01 81.81
N PRO A 230 6.44 5.58 81.45
CA PRO A 230 7.48 5.31 82.46
C PRO A 230 7.80 6.50 83.39
N PRO A 231 8.00 7.74 82.90
CA PRO A 231 8.29 8.87 83.79
C PRO A 231 7.08 9.28 84.65
N THR A 232 5.86 9.17 84.12
CA THR A 232 4.64 9.49 84.90
C THR A 232 4.38 8.47 86.01
N LEU A 233 4.58 7.17 85.75
CA LEU A 233 4.49 6.12 86.78
C LEU A 233 5.56 6.29 87.85
N GLY A 234 6.81 6.59 87.47
CA GLY A 234 7.88 6.88 88.41
C GLY A 234 7.57 8.09 89.31
N PHE A 235 6.99 9.14 88.74
CA PHE A 235 6.58 10.33 89.48
C PHE A 235 5.39 10.07 90.44
N LEU A 236 4.35 9.34 90.00
CA LEU A 236 3.23 8.97 90.86
C LEU A 236 3.67 8.10 92.04
N HIS A 237 4.48 7.07 91.80
CA HIS A 237 4.99 6.21 92.87
C HIS A 237 5.77 7.01 93.92
N THR A 238 6.59 7.97 93.49
CA THR A 238 7.34 8.84 94.41
C THR A 238 6.44 9.81 95.19
N SER A 239 5.33 10.26 94.59
CA SER A 239 4.42 11.24 95.20
C SER A 239 3.45 10.65 96.22
N PHE A 240 3.02 9.39 96.06
CA PHE A 240 2.13 8.71 97.00
C PHE A 240 2.86 8.06 98.18
N ASP A 241 4.15 7.75 98.04
CA ASP A 241 4.95 7.06 99.05
C ASP A 241 5.79 8.04 99.90
N ILE A 242 5.11 9.00 100.55
CA ILE A 242 5.72 10.07 101.38
C ILE A 242 6.50 9.51 102.60
N LYS A 243 6.34 8.22 102.93
CA LYS A 243 6.98 7.59 104.10
C LYS A 243 8.38 7.02 103.82
N SER A 244 8.84 7.00 102.56
CA SER A 244 10.11 6.40 102.10
C SER A 244 11.18 7.43 101.70
N ILE A 245 10.98 8.71 102.00
CA ILE A 245 11.89 9.80 101.59
C ILE A 245 13.26 9.73 102.32
N LEU A 246 13.45 8.83 103.31
CA LEU A 246 14.68 8.72 104.11
C LEU A 246 15.61 7.53 103.79
N ASP A 247 15.20 6.51 103.01
CA ASP A 247 16.05 5.34 102.66
C ASP A 247 16.60 5.44 101.21
N LEU A 248 17.30 6.54 100.93
CA LEU A 248 17.44 7.09 99.58
C LEU A 248 18.43 6.44 98.60
N ASN A 249 19.25 5.44 98.94
CA ASN A 249 20.48 5.25 98.14
C ASN A 249 20.69 3.93 97.37
N THR A 250 19.87 2.88 97.53
CA THR A 250 20.13 1.60 96.83
C THR A 250 18.91 0.94 96.16
N GLU A 251 17.72 1.04 96.75
CA GLU A 251 16.48 0.46 96.21
C GLU A 251 15.92 1.22 95.00
N ILE A 252 16.09 2.55 94.96
CA ILE A 252 15.58 3.41 93.88
C ILE A 252 16.39 3.17 92.60
N PHE A 253 17.72 3.11 92.70
CA PHE A 253 18.60 2.94 91.54
C PHE A 253 18.40 1.57 90.86
N SER A 254 18.26 0.50 91.64
CA SER A 254 18.01 -0.86 91.10
C SER A 254 16.63 -0.99 90.45
N ARG A 255 15.61 -0.29 90.96
CA ARG A 255 14.25 -0.28 90.41
C ARG A 255 14.06 0.65 89.20
N SER A 256 14.84 1.74 89.11
CA SER A 256 14.79 2.68 87.98
C SER A 256 15.55 2.20 86.73
N LEU A 257 16.56 1.33 86.88
CA LEU A 257 17.38 0.85 85.76
C LEU A 257 16.58 0.12 84.66
N PRO A 258 15.62 -0.79 84.98
CA PRO A 258 14.75 -1.39 83.97
C PRO A 258 13.82 -0.37 83.28
N LEU A 259 13.32 0.63 84.02
CA LEU A 259 12.45 1.68 83.47
C LEU A 259 13.19 2.54 82.45
N ILE A 260 14.43 2.94 82.76
CA ILE A 260 15.30 3.70 81.84
C ILE A 260 15.64 2.87 80.60
N SER A 261 15.86 1.56 80.76
CA SER A 261 16.18 0.67 79.64
C SER A 261 14.99 0.53 78.68
N ILE A 262 13.77 0.40 79.21
CA ILE A 262 12.53 0.40 78.41
C ILE A 262 12.32 1.75 77.73
N GLU A 263 12.57 2.86 78.44
CA GLU A 263 12.46 4.22 77.90
C GLU A 263 13.35 4.43 76.66
N ILE A 264 14.62 4.01 76.72
CA ILE A 264 15.56 4.12 75.60
C ILE A 264 15.07 3.32 74.38
N ILE A 265 14.52 2.12 74.61
CA ILE A 265 13.96 1.27 73.55
C ILE A 265 12.72 1.94 72.93
N LEU A 266 11.84 2.53 73.74
CA LEU A 266 10.67 3.25 73.25
C LEU A 266 11.04 4.48 72.42
N ILE A 267 12.03 5.26 72.87
CA ILE A 267 12.56 6.41 72.12
C ILE A 267 13.18 5.95 70.79
N TYR A 268 13.87 4.81 70.78
CA TYR A 268 14.44 4.25 69.56
C TYR A 268 13.35 3.88 68.54
N PHE A 269 12.29 3.17 68.96
CA PHE A 269 11.17 2.87 68.09
C PHE A 269 10.41 4.12 67.64
N PHE A 270 10.24 5.12 68.52
CA PHE A 270 9.67 6.41 68.15
C PHE A 270 10.48 7.08 67.04
N ARG A 271 11.81 7.07 67.13
CA ARG A 271 12.70 7.64 66.11
C ARG A 271 12.58 6.90 64.76
N ILE A 272 12.50 5.57 64.77
CA ILE A 272 12.30 4.77 63.56
C ILE A 272 11.00 5.16 62.86
N VAL A 273 9.91 5.24 63.62
CA VAL A 273 8.58 5.59 63.09
C VAL A 273 8.53 7.02 62.59
N LEU A 274 9.17 7.95 63.30
CA LEU A 274 9.32 9.34 62.87
C LEU A 274 10.09 9.43 61.55
N SER A 275 11.18 8.66 61.40
CA SER A 275 11.94 8.58 60.14
C SER A 275 11.06 8.04 59.01
N ASN A 276 10.32 6.95 59.24
CA ASN A 276 9.40 6.40 58.24
C ASN A 276 8.30 7.40 57.83
N HIS A 277 7.78 8.17 58.80
CA HIS A 277 6.80 9.23 58.55
C HIS A 277 7.37 10.35 57.67
N GLN A 278 8.62 10.76 57.91
CA GLN A 278 9.32 11.76 57.09
C GLN A 278 9.60 11.23 55.68
N SER A 279 10.01 9.96 55.55
CA SER A 279 10.18 9.26 54.27
C SER A 279 8.89 9.25 53.45
N LEU A 280 7.76 8.84 54.04
CA LEU A 280 6.46 8.82 53.36
C LEU A 280 6.03 10.21 52.89
N LYS A 281 6.28 11.27 53.67
CA LYS A 281 6.02 12.66 53.23
C LYS A 281 6.86 13.04 52.00
N ALA A 282 8.14 12.67 51.98
CA ALA A 282 9.02 12.95 50.86
C ALA A 282 8.57 12.20 49.59
N GLU A 283 8.16 10.94 49.72
CA GLU A 283 7.60 10.15 48.61
C GLU A 283 6.32 10.76 48.06
N ILE A 284 5.40 11.19 48.92
CA ILE A 284 4.15 11.88 48.54
C ILE A 284 4.44 13.16 47.76
N LEU A 285 5.40 13.96 48.22
CA LEU A 285 5.80 15.21 47.53
C LEU A 285 6.36 14.92 46.13
N GLN A 286 7.23 13.91 46.00
CA GLN A 286 7.77 13.49 44.71
C GLN A 286 6.70 12.96 43.76
N LEU A 287 5.68 12.25 44.28
CA LEU A 287 4.53 11.79 43.48
C LEU A 287 3.65 12.95 43.03
N SER A 288 3.35 13.90 43.92
CA SER A 288 2.59 15.10 43.57
C SER A 288 3.27 15.89 42.46
N LEU A 289 4.60 16.03 42.50
CA LEU A 289 5.37 16.69 41.46
C LEU A 289 5.21 16.00 40.10
N ARG A 290 5.36 14.66 40.05
CA ARG A 290 5.22 13.90 38.81
C ARG A 290 3.79 14.00 38.24
N THR A 291 2.77 13.92 39.09
CA THR A 291 1.37 14.12 38.69
C THR A 291 1.16 15.51 38.06
N THR A 292 1.60 16.58 38.73
CA THR A 292 1.47 17.95 38.23
C THR A 292 2.25 18.17 36.92
N LEU A 293 3.44 17.59 36.79
CA LEU A 293 4.25 17.67 35.58
C LEU A 293 3.58 16.94 34.40
N CYS A 294 3.03 15.74 34.61
CA CYS A 294 2.30 15.00 33.58
C CYS A 294 1.02 15.73 33.12
N GLU A 295 0.29 16.35 34.05
CA GLU A 295 -0.87 17.19 33.71
C GLU A 295 -0.46 18.44 32.92
N PHE A 296 0.64 19.09 33.33
CA PHE A 296 1.16 20.27 32.65
C PHE A 296 1.64 19.98 31.22
N ILE A 297 2.42 18.91 31.00
CA ILE A 297 2.92 18.59 29.65
C ILE A 297 1.79 18.20 28.70
N GLN A 298 0.74 17.55 29.22
CA GLN A 298 -0.44 17.18 28.46
C GLN A 298 -1.19 18.43 27.96
N ASP A 299 -1.34 19.44 28.81
CA ASP A 299 -1.95 20.73 28.44
C ASP A 299 -1.03 21.55 27.51
N TYR A 300 0.28 21.47 27.70
CA TYR A 300 1.28 22.11 26.84
C TYR A 300 1.25 21.53 25.42
N ALA A 301 1.37 20.21 25.26
CA ALA A 301 1.33 19.52 23.96
C ALA A 301 0.01 19.74 23.21
N LYS A 302 -1.10 19.97 23.93
CA LYS A 302 -2.41 20.30 23.34
C LYS A 302 -2.44 21.71 22.73
N ASN A 303 -1.64 22.63 23.26
CA ASN A 303 -1.67 24.06 22.90
C ASN A 303 -0.50 24.49 22.00
N SER A 304 0.61 23.75 21.96
CA SER A 304 1.78 24.06 21.11
C SER A 304 1.69 23.37 19.74
N LYS A 305 0.83 23.87 18.84
CA LYS A 305 0.78 23.41 17.44
C LYS A 305 2.00 23.84 16.61
N ASP A 306 2.80 24.77 17.11
CA ASP A 306 4.03 25.23 16.50
C ASP A 306 5.14 25.18 17.54
N MET A 307 6.05 24.21 17.49
CA MET A 307 7.34 24.37 18.15
C MET A 307 8.45 23.52 17.54
N LYS A 308 9.51 24.23 17.13
CA LYS A 308 10.71 23.77 16.42
C LYS A 308 11.87 23.70 17.41
N GLU A 309 12.64 22.60 17.33
CA GLU A 309 14.05 22.38 17.68
C GLU A 309 14.61 22.80 19.07
N ASN A 310 14.10 23.82 19.76
CA ASN A 310 14.59 24.24 21.09
C ASN A 310 14.01 23.44 22.27
N ASP A 311 12.92 22.68 22.06
CA ASP A 311 12.20 21.99 23.15
C ASP A 311 12.68 20.58 23.45
N GLN A 312 13.52 19.99 22.60
CA GLN A 312 14.01 18.63 22.82
C GLN A 312 14.80 18.52 24.13
N SER A 313 15.62 19.51 24.44
CA SER A 313 16.37 19.56 25.71
C SER A 313 15.47 19.73 26.95
N ALA A 314 14.30 20.35 26.80
CA ALA A 314 13.33 20.51 27.88
C ALA A 314 12.51 19.22 28.09
N LEU A 315 12.15 18.53 27.01
CA LEU A 315 11.48 17.23 27.03
C LEU A 315 12.37 16.13 27.63
N GLU A 316 13.64 16.08 27.27
CA GLU A 316 14.61 15.13 27.85
C GLU A 316 14.78 15.33 29.36
N LYS A 317 14.82 16.59 29.82
CA LYS A 317 14.85 16.93 31.26
C LYS A 317 13.53 16.57 31.96
N PHE A 318 12.40 16.75 31.29
CA PHE A 318 11.09 16.33 31.80
C PHE A 318 11.03 14.80 31.99
N GLU A 319 11.43 14.03 30.98
CA GLU A 319 11.45 12.56 31.04
C GLU A 319 12.35 12.07 32.18
N ALA A 320 13.52 12.69 32.35
CA ALA A 320 14.43 12.38 33.45
C ALA A 320 13.78 12.60 34.84
N VAL A 321 12.93 13.62 35.01
CA VAL A 321 12.24 13.87 36.29
C VAL A 321 11.11 12.87 36.52
N ILE A 322 10.29 12.58 35.50
CA ILE A 322 9.17 11.62 35.61
C ILE A 322 9.67 10.20 35.89
N PHE A 323 10.72 9.75 35.21
CA PHE A 323 11.25 8.39 35.33
C PHE A 323 12.36 8.25 36.38
N SER A 324 12.73 9.32 37.07
CA SER A 324 13.65 9.22 38.21
C SER A 324 13.08 8.28 39.29
N GLY A 325 13.93 7.56 40.01
CA GLY A 325 13.52 6.70 41.13
C GLY A 325 12.88 7.50 42.27
N ILE A 326 11.93 6.89 42.98
CA ILE A 326 11.32 7.47 44.20
C ILE A 326 12.29 7.23 45.36
N ALA A 327 12.96 8.27 45.84
CA ALA A 327 13.91 8.14 46.93
C ALA A 327 13.19 8.24 48.29
N SER A 328 13.30 7.19 49.11
CA SER A 328 12.68 7.10 50.45
C SER A 328 13.47 7.84 51.55
N ASN A 329 14.59 8.49 51.24
CA ASN A 329 15.44 9.14 52.26
C ASN A 329 15.49 10.67 52.04
N PRO A 330 14.96 11.50 52.98
CA PRO A 330 14.92 12.95 52.82
C PRO A 330 16.31 13.62 52.76
N GLU A 331 17.38 12.97 53.21
CA GLU A 331 18.77 13.45 53.08
C GLU A 331 19.42 13.10 51.73
N LYS A 332 18.77 12.25 50.92
CA LYS A 332 19.16 11.92 49.55
C LYS A 332 18.02 12.26 48.57
N ILE A 333 17.42 13.44 48.74
CA ILE A 333 16.67 14.05 47.65
C ILE A 333 17.69 14.23 46.51
N PRO A 334 17.54 13.56 45.36
CA PRO A 334 18.52 13.70 44.30
C PRO A 334 18.58 15.16 43.85
N ASN A 335 19.74 15.62 43.35
CA ASN A 335 19.94 16.91 42.68
C ASN A 335 18.94 17.20 41.53
N THR A 336 18.01 16.29 41.23
CA THR A 336 16.84 16.51 40.37
C THR A 336 15.84 17.52 40.94
N PHE A 337 15.83 17.75 42.25
CA PHE A 337 15.00 18.79 42.88
C PHE A 337 15.57 20.22 42.71
N ASP A 338 16.85 20.37 42.36
CA ASP A 338 17.41 21.67 41.89
C ASP A 338 17.06 21.95 40.42
N GLY A 339 16.66 20.93 39.65
CA GLY A 339 16.10 21.11 38.30
C GLY A 339 14.71 21.75 38.29
N LEU A 340 14.03 21.78 39.43
CA LEU A 340 12.68 22.34 39.62
C LEU A 340 12.68 23.87 39.48
N ASP A 341 13.74 24.55 39.92
CA ASP A 341 13.91 25.99 39.71
C ASP A 341 14.09 26.34 38.23
N GLN A 342 14.71 25.46 37.44
CA GLN A 342 14.80 25.62 35.98
C GLN A 342 13.45 25.35 35.30
N ILE A 343 12.69 24.34 35.75
CA ILE A 343 11.34 24.06 35.22
C ILE A 343 10.35 25.19 35.58
N LEU A 344 10.41 25.74 36.79
CA LEU A 344 9.62 26.90 37.20
C LEU A 344 10.01 28.17 36.44
N ARG A 345 11.29 28.33 36.06
CA ARG A 345 11.74 29.41 35.17
C ARG A 345 11.20 29.26 33.76
N ILE A 346 11.17 28.04 33.21
CA ILE A 346 10.57 27.74 31.90
C ILE A 346 9.04 27.98 31.93
N ALA A 347 8.36 27.52 32.98
CA ALA A 347 6.93 27.77 33.17
C ALA A 347 6.61 29.28 33.31
N LYS A 348 7.48 30.05 33.97
CA LYS A 348 7.33 31.52 34.08
C LYS A 348 7.65 32.26 32.79
N SER A 349 8.69 31.87 32.04
CA SER A 349 9.05 32.53 30.78
C SER A 349 7.97 32.38 29.71
N ILE A 350 7.23 31.27 29.74
CA ILE A 350 6.09 31.02 28.84
C ILE A 350 4.87 31.86 29.24
N LYS A 351 4.65 32.10 30.55
CA LYS A 351 3.56 32.96 31.03
C LYS A 351 3.79 34.46 30.81
N SER A 352 5.05 34.91 30.72
CA SER A 352 5.40 36.32 30.50
C SER A 352 5.58 36.73 29.04
N GLY A 353 5.53 35.77 28.10
CA GLY A 353 5.69 35.99 26.66
C GLY A 353 4.38 36.00 25.87
N GLY A 354 3.23 36.08 26.54
CA GLY A 354 1.89 36.23 25.95
C GLY A 354 1.34 37.63 26.15
#